data_AF-A0A970CCR4-F1
#
_entry.id   AF-A0A970CCR4-F1
#
_cell.length_a   1.000
_cell.length_b   1.000
_cell.length_c   1.000
_cell.angle_alpha   90.00
_cell.angle_beta   90.00
_cell.angle_gamma   90.00
#
_symmetry.space_group_name_H-M   'P 1'
#
loop_
_entity.id
_entity.type
_entity.pdbx_description
1 polymer ?
#
loop_
_entity_poly.entity_id
_entity_poly.type
_entity_poly.pdbx_seq_one_letter_code
_entity_poly.pdbx_strand_id
1 'polypeptide(L)'
;MKPIRIKMSLAVLCMGVIVLGMVARASALPINLDTAPVKFGEDTSQAEINSIISSLLTGDPDAWVYKSTPSSDDEGALASSYETDYSRDTENAKISYVGGPYVDPTLSPVYLLAKDGAAKDNNNKTHAWYLFDLSALGWNGTDTITITGLWPDQGNFSHITIYGTPAPVPEPSTMLLLGSGMSVLALIRARRKAKKS
;
A
#
# COMPACT_ATOMS: atom_id res chain seq x y z
N MET A 1 -22.39 -14.07 61.26
CA MET A 1 -22.26 -14.10 59.78
C MET A 1 -21.76 -12.73 59.32
N LYS A 2 -20.58 -12.66 58.67
CA LYS A 2 -19.99 -11.40 58.17
C LYS A 2 -20.40 -11.17 56.71
N PRO A 3 -20.82 -9.97 56.30
CA PRO A 3 -21.13 -9.70 54.90
C PRO A 3 -19.84 -9.47 54.09
N ILE A 4 -19.69 -10.24 53.00
CA ILE A 4 -18.62 -10.08 52.01
C ILE A 4 -18.94 -8.81 51.20
N ARG A 5 -18.08 -7.79 51.32
CA ARG A 5 -18.15 -6.57 50.49
C ARG A 5 -17.40 -6.80 49.19
N ILE A 6 -18.14 -7.08 48.12
CA ILE A 6 -17.62 -7.12 46.75
C ILE A 6 -17.33 -5.68 46.31
N LYS A 7 -16.09 -5.24 46.46
CA LYS A 7 -15.58 -4.04 45.76
C LYS A 7 -15.13 -4.50 44.37
N MET A 8 -16.08 -4.68 43.45
CA MET A 8 -15.76 -4.96 42.05
C MET A 8 -15.36 -3.64 41.39
N SER A 9 -14.05 -3.47 41.25
CA SER A 9 -13.40 -2.27 40.74
C SER A 9 -13.77 -2.01 39.28
N LEU A 10 -14.33 -0.82 39.04
CA LEU A 10 -14.66 -0.22 37.73
C LEU A 10 -13.50 -0.25 36.71
N ALA A 11 -12.26 -0.49 37.15
CA ALA A 11 -11.07 -0.60 36.31
C ALA A 11 -11.06 -1.82 35.36
N VAL A 12 -11.78 -2.91 35.68
CA VAL A 12 -11.82 -4.11 34.82
C VAL A 12 -12.75 -3.91 33.62
N LEU A 13 -13.73 -2.99 33.72
CA LEU A 13 -14.67 -2.70 32.62
C LEU A 13 -14.01 -1.88 31.50
N CYS A 14 -13.08 -0.97 31.82
CA CYS A 14 -12.38 -0.16 30.80
C CYS A 14 -11.32 -0.95 30.01
N MET A 15 -10.72 -2.01 30.58
CA MET A 15 -9.80 -2.87 29.84
C MET A 15 -10.50 -3.78 28.82
N GLY A 16 -11.74 -4.21 29.08
CA GLY A 16 -12.49 -5.08 28.18
C GLY A 16 -13.01 -4.39 26.90
N VAL A 17 -13.24 -3.09 26.93
CA VAL A 17 -13.82 -2.34 25.80
C VAL A 17 -12.76 -1.89 24.78
N ILE A 18 -11.49 -1.77 25.17
CA ILE A 18 -10.41 -1.36 24.25
C ILE A 18 -10.00 -2.51 23.30
N VAL A 19 -10.20 -3.77 23.69
CA VAL A 19 -9.78 -4.93 22.88
C VAL A 19 -10.78 -5.30 21.78
N LEU A 20 -12.05 -4.89 21.87
CA LEU A 20 -13.07 -5.21 20.85
C LEU A 20 -13.14 -4.22 19.68
N GLY A 21 -12.42 -3.10 19.72
CA GLY A 21 -12.58 -1.99 18.77
C GLY A 21 -11.73 -2.04 17.51
N MET A 22 -10.79 -2.98 17.39
CA MET A 22 -9.82 -3.01 16.28
C MET A 22 -9.72 -4.40 15.64
N VAL A 23 -10.85 -4.98 15.26
CA VAL A 23 -10.79 -5.94 14.15
C VAL A 23 -10.68 -5.10 12.89
N ALA A 24 -9.45 -4.68 12.55
CA ALA A 24 -9.16 -4.14 11.23
C ALA A 24 -9.64 -5.21 10.23
N ARG A 25 -10.67 -4.89 9.44
CA ARG A 25 -11.03 -5.73 8.31
C ARG A 25 -9.83 -5.67 7.37
N ALA A 26 -9.01 -6.72 7.38
CA ALA A 26 -8.01 -6.91 6.35
C ALA A 26 -8.78 -7.13 5.04
N SER A 27 -8.93 -6.05 4.27
CA SER A 27 -9.42 -6.10 2.90
C SER A 27 -8.21 -6.41 2.01
N ALA A 28 -8.37 -7.39 1.12
CA ALA A 28 -7.36 -7.77 0.17
C ALA A 28 -7.96 -7.74 -1.23
N LEU A 29 -7.24 -7.16 -2.18
CA LEU A 29 -7.58 -7.17 -3.59
C LEU A 29 -6.92 -8.40 -4.25
N PRO A 30 -7.69 -9.43 -4.63
CA PRO A 30 -7.15 -10.56 -5.35
C PRO A 30 -6.90 -10.20 -6.83
N ILE A 31 -5.75 -10.60 -7.35
CA ILE A 31 -5.39 -10.53 -8.76
C ILE A 31 -4.99 -11.95 -9.21
N ASN A 32 -5.62 -12.43 -10.26
CA ASN A 32 -5.40 -13.75 -10.86
C ASN A 32 -5.78 -13.73 -12.34
N LEU A 33 -5.75 -14.89 -13.01
CA LEU A 33 -6.12 -15.00 -14.44
C LEU A 33 -7.58 -14.65 -14.76
N ASP A 34 -8.48 -14.69 -13.78
CA ASP A 34 -9.88 -14.28 -13.96
C ASP A 34 -10.05 -12.75 -13.79
N THR A 35 -9.02 -12.08 -13.27
CA THR A 35 -9.00 -10.61 -13.16
C THR A 35 -8.68 -10.03 -14.53
N ALA A 36 -9.57 -9.22 -15.09
CA ALA A 36 -9.39 -8.66 -16.42
C ALA A 36 -8.23 -7.64 -16.45
N PRO A 37 -7.10 -7.92 -17.14
CA PRO A 37 -6.07 -6.92 -17.35
C PRO A 37 -6.54 -5.86 -18.35
N VAL A 38 -6.06 -4.63 -18.21
CA VAL A 38 -6.26 -3.58 -19.23
C VAL A 38 -5.35 -3.80 -20.44
N LYS A 39 -4.20 -4.44 -20.23
CA LYS A 39 -3.26 -4.78 -21.29
C LYS A 39 -2.40 -6.00 -20.89
N PHE A 40 -1.97 -6.76 -21.86
CA PHE A 40 -1.05 -7.89 -21.70
C PHE A 40 -0.27 -8.09 -23.00
N GLY A 41 0.81 -8.86 -22.95
CA GLY A 41 1.62 -9.14 -24.13
C GLY A 41 2.73 -10.16 -23.91
N GLU A 42 3.46 -10.44 -24.99
CA GLU A 42 4.56 -11.41 -25.03
C GLU A 42 5.94 -10.74 -25.05
N ASP A 43 5.97 -9.40 -25.05
CA ASP A 43 7.20 -8.62 -25.12
C ASP A 43 8.04 -8.87 -23.87
N THR A 44 9.33 -9.15 -24.05
CA THR A 44 10.24 -9.44 -22.94
C THR A 44 11.10 -8.22 -22.57
N SER A 45 11.23 -7.25 -23.47
CA SER A 45 11.98 -6.01 -23.23
C SER A 45 11.16 -5.00 -22.44
N GLN A 46 11.74 -4.46 -21.35
CA GLN A 46 11.06 -3.43 -20.57
C GLN A 46 10.79 -2.16 -21.39
N ALA A 47 11.70 -1.79 -22.30
CA ALA A 47 11.52 -0.62 -23.13
C ALA A 47 10.34 -0.76 -24.10
N GLU A 48 10.11 -1.96 -24.62
CA GLU A 48 8.97 -2.26 -25.50
C GLU A 48 7.66 -2.23 -24.71
N ILE A 49 7.63 -2.89 -23.55
CA ILE A 49 6.47 -2.86 -22.64
C ILE A 49 6.12 -1.41 -22.28
N ASN A 50 7.11 -0.61 -21.86
CA ASN A 50 6.93 0.80 -21.52
C ASN A 50 6.36 1.60 -22.70
N SER A 51 6.84 1.36 -23.93
CA SER A 51 6.31 2.00 -25.13
C SER A 51 4.82 1.66 -25.34
N ILE A 52 4.44 0.40 -25.15
CA ILE A 52 3.06 -0.07 -25.30
C ILE A 52 2.13 0.55 -24.25
N ILE A 53 2.55 0.56 -22.98
CA ILE A 53 1.71 1.01 -21.86
C ILE A 53 1.72 2.53 -21.66
N SER A 54 2.67 3.26 -22.28
CA SER A 54 2.81 4.71 -22.13
C SER A 54 1.55 5.52 -22.44
N SER A 55 0.70 5.02 -23.35
CA SER A 55 -0.58 5.65 -23.71
C SER A 55 -1.69 5.47 -22.67
N LEU A 56 -1.54 4.50 -21.76
CA LEU A 56 -2.49 4.18 -20.70
C LEU A 56 -2.10 4.85 -19.37
N LEU A 57 -0.80 4.91 -19.10
CA LEU A 57 -0.24 5.73 -18.05
C LEU A 57 -0.48 7.20 -18.44
N THR A 58 -0.77 8.08 -17.49
CA THR A 58 -1.17 9.48 -17.71
C THR A 58 -0.03 10.34 -18.31
N GLY A 59 0.50 9.98 -19.47
CA GLY A 59 1.53 10.67 -20.24
C GLY A 59 2.98 10.39 -19.84
N ASP A 60 3.23 9.71 -18.72
CA ASP A 60 4.59 9.47 -18.22
C ASP A 60 4.82 8.00 -17.82
N PRO A 61 5.56 7.21 -18.62
CA PRO A 61 5.94 5.84 -18.27
C PRO A 61 6.98 5.76 -17.13
N ASP A 62 7.61 6.88 -16.77
CA ASP A 62 8.51 6.97 -15.61
C ASP A 62 7.77 7.30 -14.31
N ALA A 63 6.43 7.43 -14.34
CA ALA A 63 5.57 7.63 -13.16
C ALA A 63 5.37 6.36 -12.30
N TRP A 64 6.32 5.43 -12.33
CA TRP A 64 6.33 4.32 -11.38
C TRP A 64 6.76 4.83 -10.00
N VAL A 65 6.12 4.30 -8.96
CA VAL A 65 6.32 4.75 -7.58
C VAL A 65 6.83 3.65 -6.68
N TYR A 66 6.61 2.40 -7.08
CA TYR A 66 7.06 1.21 -6.37
C TYR A 66 7.39 0.12 -7.37
N LYS A 67 8.53 -0.53 -7.19
CA LYS A 67 8.94 -1.71 -7.95
C LYS A 67 9.59 -2.70 -7.00
N SER A 68 9.18 -3.95 -7.10
CA SER A 68 9.74 -5.05 -6.31
C SER A 68 10.22 -6.17 -7.22
N THR A 69 11.30 -6.84 -6.84
CA THR A 69 11.76 -8.08 -7.49
C THR A 69 12.03 -9.15 -6.44
N PRO A 70 11.92 -10.45 -6.74
CA PRO A 70 12.14 -11.49 -5.73
C PRO A 70 13.55 -11.57 -5.15
N SER A 71 14.54 -10.93 -5.81
CA SER A 71 15.97 -11.09 -5.48
C SER A 71 16.70 -9.77 -5.19
N SER A 72 15.99 -8.64 -5.18
CA SER A 72 16.56 -7.32 -4.89
C SER A 72 15.71 -6.58 -3.87
N ASP A 73 16.28 -5.53 -3.31
CA ASP A 73 15.52 -4.57 -2.53
C ASP A 73 14.45 -3.89 -3.40
N ASP A 74 13.39 -3.42 -2.74
CA ASP A 74 12.33 -2.64 -3.37
C ASP A 74 12.85 -1.25 -3.78
N GLU A 75 12.36 -0.75 -4.90
CA GLU A 75 12.78 0.50 -5.53
C GLU A 75 11.60 1.46 -5.69
N GLY A 76 11.91 2.76 -5.75
CA GLY A 76 10.94 3.82 -6.04
C GLY A 76 10.64 4.74 -4.85
N ALA A 77 9.84 5.78 -5.11
CA ALA A 77 9.49 6.79 -4.12
C ALA A 77 8.73 6.22 -2.90
N LEU A 78 8.08 5.05 -3.08
CA LEU A 78 7.28 4.38 -2.06
C LEU A 78 7.86 3.02 -1.64
N ALA A 79 9.15 2.76 -1.92
CA ALA A 79 9.83 1.51 -1.54
C ALA A 79 9.78 1.20 -0.04
N SER A 80 9.75 2.22 0.82
CA SER A 80 9.64 2.05 2.28
C SER A 80 8.20 1.96 2.79
N SER A 81 7.22 2.13 1.91
CA SER A 81 5.80 2.17 2.26
C SER A 81 5.04 0.91 1.93
N TYR A 82 5.61 0.10 1.05
CA TYR A 82 5.07 -1.20 0.69
C TYR A 82 6.15 -2.27 0.90
N GLU A 83 5.69 -3.49 1.10
CA GLU A 83 6.52 -4.68 1.17
C GLU A 83 5.88 -5.76 0.30
N THR A 84 6.69 -6.42 -0.54
CA THR A 84 6.21 -7.54 -1.36
C THR A 84 6.80 -8.85 -0.88
N ASP A 85 5.93 -9.73 -0.41
CA ASP A 85 6.27 -11.11 -0.10
C ASP A 85 6.02 -12.00 -1.32
N TYR A 86 7.08 -12.59 -1.89
CA TYR A 86 6.95 -13.62 -2.90
C TYR A 86 6.84 -15.00 -2.25
N SER A 87 6.02 -15.88 -2.81
CA SER A 87 6.02 -17.29 -2.43
C SER A 87 7.37 -17.94 -2.79
N ARG A 88 7.66 -19.09 -2.17
CA ARG A 88 8.94 -19.80 -2.37
C ARG A 88 9.22 -20.18 -3.83
N ASP A 89 8.16 -20.45 -4.58
CA ASP A 89 8.16 -20.76 -6.02
C ASP A 89 8.11 -19.50 -6.89
N THR A 90 8.01 -18.30 -6.30
CA THR A 90 7.92 -17.01 -7.01
C THR A 90 6.77 -16.92 -8.03
N GLU A 91 5.73 -17.72 -7.84
CA GLU A 91 4.51 -17.73 -8.68
C GLU A 91 3.38 -16.89 -8.09
N ASN A 92 3.48 -16.59 -6.79
CA ASN A 92 2.52 -15.77 -6.05
C ASN A 92 3.26 -14.60 -5.37
N ALA A 93 2.55 -13.50 -5.22
CA ALA A 93 3.08 -12.31 -4.55
C ALA A 93 2.01 -11.65 -3.69
N LYS A 94 2.43 -11.04 -2.60
CA LYS A 94 1.56 -10.29 -1.71
C LYS A 94 2.19 -8.93 -1.43
N ILE A 95 1.52 -7.87 -1.86
CA ILE A 95 1.96 -6.49 -1.63
C ILE A 95 1.17 -5.94 -0.44
N SER A 96 1.88 -5.57 0.62
CA SER A 96 1.29 -5.05 1.85
C SER A 96 1.74 -3.61 2.08
N TYR A 97 0.82 -2.73 2.46
CA TYR A 97 1.17 -1.39 2.93
C TYR A 97 1.67 -1.45 4.38
N VAL A 98 2.90 -0.98 4.62
CA VAL A 98 3.57 -1.04 5.93
C VAL A 98 3.60 0.32 6.65
N GLY A 99 3.23 1.41 5.95
CA GLY A 99 3.11 2.75 6.53
C GLY A 99 3.74 3.86 5.67
N GLY A 100 3.56 5.12 6.06
CA GLY A 100 4.14 6.27 5.35
C GLY A 100 3.25 6.85 4.25
N PRO A 101 3.83 7.41 3.17
CA PRO A 101 3.05 7.80 1.99
C PRO A 101 2.44 6.57 1.29
N TYR A 102 1.33 6.74 0.59
CA TYR A 102 0.68 5.67 -0.18
C TYR A 102 0.28 6.20 -1.56
N VAL A 103 0.00 5.32 -2.51
CA VAL A 103 -0.55 5.72 -3.82
C VAL A 103 -2.03 6.05 -3.65
N ASP A 104 -2.48 7.24 -4.06
CA ASP A 104 -3.88 7.64 -3.94
C ASP A 104 -4.63 7.48 -5.27
N PRO A 105 -5.53 6.48 -5.40
CA PRO A 105 -6.31 6.24 -6.61
C PRO A 105 -7.29 7.36 -6.97
N THR A 106 -7.53 8.32 -6.06
CA THR A 106 -8.38 9.49 -6.29
C THR A 106 -7.65 10.66 -6.96
N LEU A 107 -6.31 10.70 -6.87
CA LEU A 107 -5.49 11.75 -7.50
C LEU A 107 -5.17 11.42 -8.96
N SER A 108 -4.94 10.15 -9.27
CA SER A 108 -4.65 9.66 -10.62
C SER A 108 -5.00 8.18 -10.74
N PRO A 109 -5.30 7.67 -11.95
CA PRO A 109 -5.38 6.23 -12.18
C PRO A 109 -4.11 5.50 -11.74
N VAL A 110 -4.29 4.33 -11.13
CA VAL A 110 -3.21 3.53 -10.56
C VAL A 110 -3.16 2.21 -11.28
N TYR A 111 -1.96 1.82 -11.71
CA TYR A 111 -1.76 0.59 -12.46
C TYR A 111 -0.75 -0.32 -11.79
N LEU A 112 -0.94 -1.63 -11.95
CA LEU A 112 0.00 -2.66 -11.55
C LEU A 112 0.46 -3.43 -12.77
N LEU A 113 1.77 -3.43 -13.01
CA LEU A 113 2.41 -4.28 -14.00
C LEU A 113 3.01 -5.50 -13.28
N ALA A 114 2.58 -6.69 -13.66
CA ALA A 114 3.16 -7.97 -13.25
C ALA A 114 3.88 -8.57 -14.45
N LYS A 115 5.16 -8.93 -14.30
CA LYS A 115 5.97 -9.48 -15.39
C LYS A 115 6.59 -10.82 -15.02
N ASP A 116 6.53 -11.76 -15.96
CA ASP A 116 7.21 -13.06 -15.89
C ASP A 116 8.71 -12.91 -16.22
N GLY A 117 9.53 -13.65 -15.49
CA GLY A 117 10.95 -13.86 -15.74
C GLY A 117 11.20 -14.97 -16.77
N ALA A 118 10.22 -15.86 -16.99
CA ALA A 118 10.25 -16.85 -18.06
C ALA A 118 9.44 -16.36 -19.27
N ALA A 119 10.05 -16.39 -20.45
CA ALA A 119 9.32 -16.09 -21.68
C ALA A 119 8.47 -17.31 -22.05
N LYS A 120 7.16 -17.22 -21.79
CA LYS A 120 6.11 -18.22 -22.05
C LYS A 120 6.02 -19.34 -21.04
N ASP A 121 4.94 -19.26 -20.27
CA ASP A 121 4.35 -20.38 -19.59
C ASP A 121 3.69 -21.34 -20.62
N ASN A 122 3.54 -22.62 -20.27
CA ASN A 122 3.02 -23.66 -21.17
C ASN A 122 1.51 -23.55 -21.39
N ASN A 123 0.85 -22.67 -20.64
CA ASN A 123 -0.55 -22.36 -20.75
C ASN A 123 -0.79 -21.32 -21.86
N ASN A 124 -1.64 -21.64 -22.83
CA ASN A 124 -1.94 -20.71 -23.92
C ASN A 124 -2.79 -19.50 -23.51
N LYS A 125 -3.26 -19.46 -22.27
CA LYS A 125 -3.99 -18.34 -21.68
C LYS A 125 -3.10 -17.38 -20.91
N THR A 126 -1.80 -17.68 -20.81
CA THR A 126 -0.87 -16.83 -20.08
C THR A 126 0.03 -16.03 -21.00
N HIS A 127 0.48 -14.89 -20.48
CA HIS A 127 1.22 -13.87 -21.21
C HIS A 127 2.46 -13.46 -20.42
N ALA A 128 3.53 -13.03 -21.09
CA ALA A 128 4.78 -12.63 -20.43
C ALA A 128 4.60 -11.47 -19.44
N TRP A 129 3.56 -10.65 -19.60
CA TRP A 129 3.23 -9.56 -18.68
C TRP A 129 1.76 -9.20 -18.71
N TYR A 130 1.28 -8.63 -17.59
CA TYR A 130 -0.08 -8.12 -17.43
C TYR A 130 -0.06 -6.74 -16.77
N LEU A 131 -0.87 -5.83 -17.28
CA LEU A 131 -1.15 -4.54 -16.69
C LEU A 131 -2.60 -4.52 -16.18
N PHE A 132 -2.77 -4.27 -14.89
CA PHE A 132 -4.06 -4.15 -14.21
C PHE A 132 -4.32 -2.70 -13.82
N ASP A 133 -5.55 -2.24 -14.01
CA ASP A 133 -6.00 -0.93 -13.50
C ASP A 133 -6.54 -1.12 -12.08
N LEU A 134 -5.71 -0.81 -11.09
CA LEU A 134 -6.04 -0.94 -9.68
C LEU A 134 -7.15 0.03 -9.27
N SER A 135 -7.21 1.22 -9.89
CA SER A 135 -8.28 2.19 -9.64
C SER A 135 -9.62 1.64 -10.09
N ALA A 136 -9.70 1.04 -11.27
CA ALA A 136 -10.92 0.41 -11.78
C ALA A 136 -11.33 -0.83 -10.96
N LEU A 137 -10.36 -1.54 -10.38
CA LEU A 137 -10.59 -2.66 -9.46
C LEU A 137 -10.99 -2.21 -8.04
N GLY A 138 -11.05 -0.90 -7.78
CA GLY A 138 -11.47 -0.34 -6.49
C GLY A 138 -10.41 -0.47 -5.39
N TRP A 139 -9.13 -0.61 -5.75
CA TRP A 139 -8.04 -0.52 -4.77
C TRP A 139 -8.05 0.87 -4.12
N ASN A 140 -7.72 0.93 -2.83
CA ASN A 140 -7.68 2.19 -2.07
C ASN A 140 -6.25 2.68 -1.77
N GLY A 141 -5.23 2.02 -2.34
CA GLY A 141 -3.83 2.36 -2.12
C GLY A 141 -3.17 1.70 -0.91
N THR A 142 -3.95 1.14 0.03
CA THR A 142 -3.43 0.56 1.28
C THR A 142 -3.87 -0.89 1.53
N ASP A 143 -4.96 -1.32 0.91
CA ASP A 143 -5.43 -2.70 0.98
C ASP A 143 -4.36 -3.63 0.42
N THR A 144 -4.22 -4.82 1.01
CA THR A 144 -3.24 -5.79 0.54
C THR A 144 -3.60 -6.23 -0.87
N ILE A 145 -2.63 -6.29 -1.79
CA ILE A 145 -2.82 -6.90 -3.09
C ILE A 145 -2.28 -8.32 -3.03
N THR A 146 -3.10 -9.31 -3.38
CA THR A 146 -2.69 -10.72 -3.42
C THR A 146 -2.73 -11.18 -4.86
N ILE A 147 -1.59 -11.52 -5.42
CA ILE A 147 -1.43 -11.99 -6.79
C ILE A 147 -1.19 -13.49 -6.76
N THR A 148 -2.08 -14.27 -7.39
CA THR A 148 -1.95 -15.73 -7.43
C THR A 148 -2.26 -16.30 -8.80
N GLY A 149 -1.46 -17.27 -9.24
CA GLY A 149 -1.77 -18.10 -10.39
C GLY A 149 -1.83 -17.34 -11.73
N LEU A 150 -1.04 -16.28 -11.90
CA LEU A 150 -0.88 -15.61 -13.20
C LEU A 150 -0.16 -16.48 -14.24
N TRP A 151 0.65 -17.43 -13.77
CA TRP A 151 1.43 -18.38 -14.56
C TRP A 151 1.46 -19.74 -13.86
N PRO A 152 0.38 -20.54 -13.98
CA PRO A 152 0.18 -21.73 -13.15
C PRO A 152 1.09 -22.92 -13.50
N ASP A 153 1.72 -22.96 -14.67
CA ASP A 153 2.56 -24.11 -15.06
C ASP A 153 4.07 -23.83 -15.03
N GLN A 154 4.54 -22.58 -15.24
CA GLN A 154 5.98 -22.20 -15.22
C GLN A 154 6.28 -20.74 -14.85
N GLY A 155 5.53 -20.12 -13.93
CA GLY A 155 5.75 -18.73 -13.55
C GLY A 155 6.99 -18.48 -12.70
N ASN A 156 7.68 -17.37 -12.94
CA ASN A 156 8.57 -16.77 -11.94
C ASN A 156 8.53 -15.25 -12.08
N PHE A 157 8.05 -14.52 -11.07
CA PHE A 157 8.04 -13.06 -11.13
C PHE A 157 9.43 -12.50 -11.47
N SER A 158 9.54 -11.80 -12.61
CA SER A 158 10.70 -10.93 -12.84
C SER A 158 10.65 -9.75 -11.89
N HIS A 159 9.49 -9.08 -11.86
CA HIS A 159 9.22 -7.96 -10.98
C HIS A 159 7.73 -7.58 -11.03
N ILE A 160 7.33 -6.79 -10.04
CA ILE A 160 6.04 -6.10 -10.00
C ILE A 160 6.31 -4.60 -9.94
N THR A 161 5.50 -3.79 -10.62
CA THR A 161 5.62 -2.33 -10.60
C THR A 161 4.25 -1.69 -10.43
N ILE A 162 4.16 -0.72 -9.51
CA ILE A 162 2.99 0.13 -9.31
C ILE A 162 3.28 1.50 -9.90
N TYR A 163 2.35 1.97 -10.73
CA TYR A 163 2.34 3.29 -11.33
C TYR A 163 1.22 4.12 -10.72
N GLY A 164 1.49 5.40 -10.44
CA GLY A 164 0.50 6.31 -9.89
C GLY A 164 1.13 7.53 -9.24
N THR A 165 0.30 8.30 -8.53
CA THR A 165 0.74 9.50 -7.83
C THR A 165 0.76 9.24 -6.33
N PRO A 166 1.89 9.49 -5.63
CA PRO A 166 1.93 9.43 -4.18
C PRO A 166 0.98 10.46 -3.55
N ALA A 167 0.22 10.04 -2.55
CA ALA A 167 -0.57 10.93 -1.71
C ALA A 167 0.36 11.91 -0.98
N PRO A 168 0.05 13.22 -0.97
CA PRO A 168 0.78 14.15 -0.15
C PRO A 168 0.53 13.82 1.33
N VAL A 169 1.57 13.42 2.06
CA VAL A 169 1.47 13.17 3.50
C VAL A 169 1.39 14.51 4.24
N PRO A 170 0.32 14.79 5.00
CA PRO A 170 0.28 15.96 5.86
C PRO A 170 1.35 15.82 6.94
N GLU A 171 2.30 16.75 7.00
CA GLU A 171 3.40 16.72 7.97
C GLU A 171 2.85 16.67 9.42
N PRO A 172 2.99 15.54 10.15
CA PRO A 172 2.34 15.38 11.46
C PRO A 172 2.95 16.25 12.56
N SER A 173 4.17 16.74 12.36
CA SER A 173 4.95 17.44 13.38
C SER A 173 4.77 18.96 13.33
N THR A 174 4.51 19.56 12.16
CA THR A 174 4.40 21.03 12.05
C THR A 174 3.11 21.55 12.69
N MET A 175 1.98 20.84 12.56
CA MET A 175 0.75 21.26 13.24
C MET A 175 0.83 21.11 14.76
N LEU A 176 1.45 20.04 15.26
CA LEU A 176 1.64 19.83 16.69
C LEU A 176 2.67 20.83 17.28
N LEU A 177 3.73 21.14 16.53
CA LEU A 177 4.72 22.15 16.89
C LEU A 177 4.13 23.57 16.86
N LEU A 178 3.29 23.88 15.87
CA LEU A 178 2.61 25.18 15.78
C LEU A 178 1.58 25.35 16.90
N GLY A 179 0.77 24.31 17.16
CA GLY A 179 -0.21 24.31 18.25
C GLY A 179 0.43 24.39 19.63
N SER A 180 1.52 23.65 19.86
CA SER A 180 2.27 23.71 21.12
C SER A 180 3.04 25.02 21.27
N GLY A 181 3.65 25.54 20.20
CA GLY A 181 4.35 26.82 20.19
C GLY A 181 3.44 28.00 20.55
N MET A 182 2.23 28.04 19.99
CA MET A 182 1.23 29.06 20.33
C MET A 182 0.74 28.93 21.78
N SER A 183 0.56 27.71 22.28
CA SER A 183 0.12 27.45 23.65
C SER A 183 1.17 27.89 24.68
N VAL A 184 2.45 27.65 24.43
CA VAL A 184 3.57 28.12 25.28
C VAL A 184 3.64 29.65 25.30
N LEU A 185 3.50 30.30 24.14
CA LEU A 185 3.51 31.77 24.04
C LEU A 185 2.33 32.41 24.80
N ALA A 186 1.13 31.83 24.71
CA ALA A 186 -0.04 32.29 25.44
C ALA A 186 0.15 32.19 26.96
N LEU A 187 0.71 31.08 27.45
CA LEU A 187 1.04 30.88 28.87
C LEU A 187 2.08 31.88 29.38
N ILE A 188 3.14 32.15 28.60
CA ILE A 188 4.17 33.14 28.95
C ILE A 188 3.54 34.54 29.06
N ARG A 189 2.65 34.91 28.12
CA ARG A 189 1.96 36.21 28.14
C ARG A 189 1.03 36.36 29.35
N ALA A 190 0.28 35.32 29.69
CA ALA A 190 -0.61 35.32 30.86
C ALA A 190 0.17 35.52 32.18
N ARG A 191 1.31 34.84 32.34
CA ARG A 191 2.18 35.00 33.53
C ARG A 191 2.77 36.40 33.67
N ARG A 192 3.14 37.06 32.57
CA ARG A 192 3.66 38.44 32.61
C ARG A 192 2.60 39.46 33.00
N LYS A 193 1.33 39.23 32.68
CA LYS A 193 0.23 40.13 33.04
C LYS A 193 -0.11 40.03 34.54
N ALA A 194 -0.05 38.83 35.11
CA ALA A 194 -0.32 38.60 36.53
C ALA A 194 0.77 39.17 37.47
N LYS A 195 2.02 39.30 37.02
CA LYS A 195 3.12 39.89 37.80
C LYS A 195 3.13 41.43 37.84
N LYS A 196 2.28 42.09 37.04
CA LYS A 196 2.17 43.56 36.93
C LYS A 196 0.92 44.13 37.61
N SER A 197 0.08 43.27 38.20
CA SER A 197 -1.04 43.64 39.07
C SER A 197 -0.68 43.35 40.52
#